data_AF-A0A7C6WWZ0-F1
#
_entry.id   AF-A0A7C6WWZ0-F1
#
_cell.length_a   1.000
_cell.length_b   1.000
_cell.length_c   1.000
_cell.angle_alpha   90.00
_cell.angle_beta   90.00
_cell.angle_gamma   90.00
#
_symmetry.space_group_name_H-M   'P 1'
#
loop_
_entity.id
_entity.type
_entity.pdbx_description
1 polymer ?
#
loop_
_entity_poly.entity_id
_entity_poly.type
_entity_poly.pdbx_seq_one_letter_code
_entity_poly.pdbx_strand_id
1 'polypeptide(L)'
;DNTTEPTDFAILPYPIFKDGKKIAIKRGAGFCVLKSTKQKEYAAGIFLKWFTKPEQNLNFVLSTGYLPVTVEAFEKIMSEEIESITDTNIMKLLVSAVEMQQNYNFYIPPVFDGFDELENQYEINLKKIAKTSRTEFLKLIQHENPDTAFNKVAEGVFETFTQSEF
;
A
#
# COMPACT_ATOMS: atom_id res chain seq x y z
N ASP A 1 4.33 -27.40 -1.95
CA ASP A 1 3.46 -28.36 -2.67
C ASP A 1 2.41 -27.69 -3.56
N ASN A 2 2.41 -26.35 -3.70
CA ASN A 2 1.53 -25.58 -4.61
C ASN A 2 0.03 -25.86 -4.42
N THR A 3 -0.35 -26.32 -3.23
CA THR A 3 -1.73 -26.57 -2.85
C THR A 3 -2.47 -25.25 -2.74
N THR A 4 -3.64 -25.15 -3.36
CA THR A 4 -4.52 -23.99 -3.26
C THR A 4 -5.74 -24.38 -2.43
N GLU A 5 -6.02 -23.60 -1.39
CA GLU A 5 -7.18 -23.81 -0.52
C GLU A 5 -8.20 -22.70 -0.74
N PRO A 6 -9.50 -23.02 -0.83
CA PRO A 6 -10.55 -22.01 -0.86
C PRO A 6 -10.44 -21.13 0.40
N THR A 7 -10.33 -19.82 0.21
CA THR A 7 -10.23 -18.85 1.31
C THR A 7 -11.10 -17.64 1.00
N ASP A 8 -11.86 -17.20 2.00
CA ASP A 8 -12.58 -15.94 1.97
C ASP A 8 -11.71 -14.82 2.52
N PHE A 9 -11.42 -13.82 1.69
CA PHE A 9 -10.64 -12.66 2.10
C PHE A 9 -11.53 -11.50 2.54
N ALA A 10 -11.15 -10.84 3.63
CA ALA A 10 -11.58 -9.48 3.92
C ALA A 10 -10.52 -8.52 3.36
N ILE A 11 -10.96 -7.54 2.58
CA ILE A 11 -10.12 -6.45 2.10
C ILE A 11 -10.69 -5.18 2.72
N LEU A 12 -9.84 -4.44 3.43
CA LEU A 12 -10.22 -3.31 4.26
C LEU A 12 -9.27 -2.14 4.02
N PRO A 13 -9.71 -0.89 4.24
CA PRO A 13 -8.83 0.27 4.26
C PRO A 13 -7.68 0.13 5.26
N TYR A 14 -6.61 0.91 5.06
CA TYR A 14 -5.48 0.91 5.99
C TYR A 14 -5.89 1.28 7.41
N PRO A 15 -5.46 0.52 8.43
CA PRO A 15 -5.77 0.85 9.82
C PRO A 15 -5.13 2.18 10.21
N ILE A 16 -5.80 2.89 11.11
CA ILE A 16 -5.29 4.13 11.70
C ILE A 16 -5.22 4.01 13.22
N PHE A 17 -4.22 4.65 13.81
CA PHE A 17 -4.20 4.85 15.25
C PHE A 17 -5.34 5.78 15.68
N LYS A 18 -5.77 5.67 16.93
CA LYS A 18 -6.67 6.64 17.55
C LYS A 18 -6.06 8.05 17.40
N ASP A 19 -6.85 9.00 16.91
CA ASP A 19 -6.44 10.39 16.60
C ASP A 19 -5.36 10.51 15.49
N GLY A 20 -5.05 9.42 14.81
CA GLY A 20 -4.14 9.38 13.67
C GLY A 20 -4.76 9.99 12.41
N LYS A 21 -3.90 10.53 11.53
CA LYS A 21 -4.32 11.02 10.21
C LYS A 21 -4.52 9.84 9.27
N LYS A 22 -5.62 9.87 8.49
CA LYS A 22 -5.85 8.92 7.38
C LYS A 22 -4.88 9.23 6.24
N ILE A 23 -3.75 8.51 6.20
CA ILE A 23 -2.71 8.65 5.19
C ILE A 23 -2.50 7.31 4.51
N ALA A 24 -2.46 7.31 3.18
CA ALA A 24 -2.15 6.14 2.38
C ALA A 24 -0.96 6.44 1.47
N ILE A 25 0.06 5.59 1.46
CA ILE A 25 1.19 5.75 0.54
C ILE A 25 0.72 5.36 -0.86
N LYS A 26 0.88 6.24 -1.84
CA LYS A 26 0.64 5.94 -3.25
C LYS A 26 1.95 5.50 -3.89
N ARG A 27 2.11 4.19 -4.07
CA ARG A 27 3.23 3.56 -4.81
C ARG A 27 2.67 2.78 -5.99
N GLY A 28 3.40 2.76 -7.09
CA GLY A 28 3.03 2.05 -8.30
C GLY A 28 4.11 2.20 -9.37
N ALA A 29 3.84 1.68 -10.55
CA ALA A 29 4.69 1.87 -11.72
C ALA A 29 4.16 3.03 -12.58
N GLY A 30 5.08 3.73 -13.23
CA GLY A 30 4.79 4.68 -14.30
C GLY A 30 5.26 4.15 -15.65
N PHE A 31 4.75 4.72 -16.73
CA PHE A 31 5.27 4.49 -18.07
C PHE A 31 6.32 5.54 -18.41
N CYS A 32 7.43 5.10 -19.00
CA CYS A 32 8.46 5.98 -19.55
C CYS A 32 8.64 5.67 -21.05
N VAL A 33 8.73 6.72 -21.87
CA VAL A 33 9.05 6.60 -23.28
C VAL A 33 10.56 6.82 -23.44
N LEU A 34 11.28 5.75 -23.81
CA LEU A 34 12.72 5.85 -24.07
C LEU A 34 12.98 6.57 -25.39
N LYS A 35 14.11 7.29 -25.45
CA LYS A 35 14.55 8.03 -26.65
C LYS A 35 14.64 7.09 -27.86
N SER A 36 13.99 7.48 -28.95
CA SER A 36 13.89 6.70 -30.18
C SER A 36 13.74 7.63 -31.39
N THR A 37 12.98 7.23 -32.41
CA THR A 37 12.56 8.13 -33.50
C THR A 37 11.33 8.93 -33.08
N LYS A 38 11.19 10.16 -33.60
CA LYS A 38 10.04 11.03 -33.31
C LYS A 38 8.70 10.34 -33.58
N GLN A 39 8.63 9.51 -34.62
CA GLN A 39 7.42 8.75 -34.98
C GLN A 39 7.06 7.72 -33.90
N LYS A 40 8.05 6.98 -33.37
CA LYS A 40 7.83 5.98 -32.31
C LYS A 40 7.45 6.65 -30.99
N GLU A 41 8.14 7.72 -30.63
CA GLU A 41 7.85 8.51 -29.42
C GLU A 41 6.43 9.08 -29.47
N TYR A 42 6.02 9.64 -30.61
CA TYR A 42 4.65 10.14 -30.81
C TYR A 42 3.61 9.02 -30.71
N ALA A 43 3.83 7.89 -31.40
CA ALA A 43 2.92 6.75 -31.35
C ALA A 43 2.77 6.19 -29.92
N ALA A 44 3.86 6.11 -29.16
CA ALA A 44 3.83 5.71 -27.75
C ALA A 44 2.99 6.69 -26.91
N GLY A 45 3.13 8.00 -27.14
CA GLY A 45 2.30 9.01 -26.47
C GLY A 45 0.80 8.86 -26.78
N ILE A 46 0.44 8.57 -28.03
CA ILE A 46 -0.95 8.30 -28.42
C ILE A 46 -1.48 7.04 -27.72
N PHE A 47 -0.69 5.96 -27.70
CA PHE A 47 -1.06 4.73 -27.00
C PHE A 47 -1.28 4.98 -25.51
N LEU A 48 -0.34 5.64 -24.83
CA LEU A 48 -0.46 5.92 -23.40
C LEU A 48 -1.68 6.79 -23.10
N LYS A 49 -1.95 7.81 -23.93
CA LYS A 49 -3.16 8.63 -23.81
C LYS A 49 -4.43 7.81 -23.98
N TRP A 50 -4.46 6.83 -24.88
CA TRP A 50 -5.60 5.94 -25.04
C TRP A 50 -5.73 4.97 -23.86
N PHE A 51 -4.64 4.35 -23.43
CA PHE A 51 -4.61 3.34 -22.38
C PHE A 51 -5.01 3.88 -21.00
N THR A 52 -4.67 5.14 -20.70
CA THR A 52 -4.99 5.77 -19.41
C THR A 52 -6.34 6.48 -19.37
N LYS A 53 -7.10 6.50 -20.49
CA LYS A 53 -8.49 6.99 -20.47
C LYS A 53 -9.35 6.14 -19.54
N PRO A 54 -10.40 6.71 -18.92
CA PRO A 54 -11.19 6.01 -17.91
C PRO A 54 -11.69 4.63 -18.34
N GLU A 55 -12.29 4.50 -19.53
CA GLU A 55 -12.84 3.23 -20.04
C GLU A 55 -11.76 2.16 -20.25
N GLN A 56 -10.65 2.53 -20.89
CA GLN A 56 -9.56 1.59 -21.17
C GLN A 56 -8.81 1.20 -19.89
N ASN A 57 -8.59 2.16 -19.00
CA ASN A 57 -7.96 1.91 -17.71
C ASN A 57 -8.82 1.03 -16.82
N LEU A 58 -10.14 1.22 -16.83
CA LEU A 58 -11.05 0.43 -16.02
C LEU A 58 -11.03 -1.06 -16.42
N ASN A 59 -11.04 -1.37 -17.72
CA ASN A 59 -10.86 -2.74 -18.20
C ASN A 59 -9.54 -3.38 -17.71
N PHE A 60 -8.45 -2.61 -17.69
CA PHE A 60 -7.17 -3.07 -17.15
C PHE A 60 -7.25 -3.31 -15.64
N VAL A 61 -7.86 -2.40 -14.89
CA VAL A 61 -8.05 -2.51 -13.43
C VAL A 61 -8.85 -3.74 -13.06
N LEU A 62 -10.01 -3.94 -13.69
CA LEU A 62 -10.91 -5.06 -13.40
C LEU A 62 -10.28 -6.43 -13.68
N SER A 63 -9.38 -6.52 -14.66
CA SER A 63 -8.70 -7.77 -15.03
C SER A 63 -7.44 -8.07 -14.23
N THR A 64 -6.90 -7.11 -13.49
CA THR A 64 -5.58 -7.23 -12.85
C THR A 64 -5.57 -6.99 -11.34
N GLY A 65 -6.59 -6.32 -10.80
CA GLY A 65 -6.58 -5.84 -9.42
C GLY A 65 -5.66 -4.65 -9.17
N TYR A 66 -5.19 -3.96 -10.22
CA TYR A 66 -4.57 -2.64 -10.06
C TYR A 66 -5.62 -1.60 -9.66
N LEU A 67 -5.16 -0.41 -9.25
CA LEU A 67 -6.04 0.72 -8.94
C LEU A 67 -6.24 1.63 -10.16
N PRO A 68 -7.42 2.30 -10.27
CA PRO A 68 -7.63 3.31 -11.30
C PRO A 68 -6.62 4.45 -11.23
N VAL A 69 -6.24 4.97 -12.39
CA VAL A 69 -5.25 6.05 -12.51
C VAL A 69 -5.88 7.44 -12.69
N THR A 70 -7.21 7.51 -12.83
CA THR A 70 -7.98 8.76 -12.98
C THR A 70 -9.12 8.83 -11.95
N VAL A 71 -9.48 10.04 -11.51
CA VAL A 71 -10.61 10.25 -10.59
C VAL A 71 -11.93 9.80 -11.23
N GLU A 72 -12.14 10.13 -12.51
CA GLU A 72 -13.33 9.72 -13.26
C GLU A 72 -13.51 8.20 -13.31
N ALA A 73 -12.42 7.43 -13.40
CA ALA A 73 -12.51 5.96 -13.35
C ALA A 73 -12.92 5.44 -11.96
N PHE A 74 -12.49 6.09 -10.87
CA PHE A 74 -13.00 5.78 -9.53
C PHE A 74 -14.50 6.06 -9.42
N GLU A 75 -14.96 7.20 -9.93
CA GLU A 75 -16.39 7.56 -9.90
C GLU A 75 -17.25 6.55 -10.68
N LYS A 76 -16.80 6.14 -11.87
CA LYS A 76 -17.48 5.12 -12.69
C LYS A 76 -17.62 3.76 -12.01
N ILE A 77 -16.57 3.33 -11.29
CA ILE A 77 -16.64 2.10 -10.49
C ILE A 77 -17.79 2.18 -9.49
N MET A 78 -17.94 3.33 -8.80
CA MET A 78 -18.98 3.53 -7.80
C MET A 78 -20.39 3.57 -8.37
N SER A 79 -20.57 4.13 -9.57
CA SER A 79 -21.89 4.43 -10.12
C SER A 79 -22.45 3.35 -11.05
N GLU A 80 -21.60 2.61 -11.76
CA GLU A 80 -22.04 1.85 -12.94
C GLU A 80 -21.49 0.41 -12.99
N GLU A 81 -20.29 0.15 -12.49
CA GLU A 81 -19.59 -1.10 -12.81
C GLU A 81 -19.39 -2.10 -11.66
N ILE A 82 -19.55 -1.72 -10.38
CA ILE A 82 -19.40 -2.68 -9.27
C ILE A 82 -20.28 -3.93 -9.44
N GLU A 83 -21.50 -3.77 -9.96
CA GLU A 83 -22.44 -4.88 -10.14
C GLU A 83 -22.08 -5.83 -11.29
N SER A 84 -21.24 -5.40 -12.24
CA SER A 84 -20.80 -6.23 -13.37
C SER A 84 -19.52 -7.03 -13.06
N ILE A 85 -18.88 -6.78 -11.92
CA ILE A 85 -17.66 -7.47 -11.48
C ILE A 85 -18.02 -8.86 -10.97
N THR A 86 -17.53 -9.89 -11.68
CA THR A 86 -17.75 -11.29 -11.32
C THR A 86 -16.77 -11.81 -10.26
N ASP A 87 -15.60 -11.17 -10.13
CA ASP A 87 -14.62 -11.52 -9.10
C ASP A 87 -14.88 -10.76 -7.80
N THR A 88 -15.39 -11.49 -6.81
CA THR A 88 -15.72 -10.96 -5.49
C THR A 88 -14.53 -10.30 -4.77
N ASN A 89 -13.30 -10.77 -4.97
CA ASN A 89 -12.13 -10.20 -4.32
C ASN A 89 -11.71 -8.89 -5.01
N ILE A 90 -11.81 -8.82 -6.34
CA ILE A 90 -11.62 -7.56 -7.08
C ILE A 90 -12.67 -6.53 -6.65
N MET A 91 -13.92 -6.94 -6.50
CA MET A 91 -14.98 -6.07 -6.00
C MET A 91 -14.64 -5.52 -4.59
N LYS A 92 -14.29 -6.40 -3.64
CA LYS A 92 -13.90 -6.01 -2.27
C LYS A 92 -12.69 -5.05 -2.26
N LEU A 93 -11.71 -5.29 -3.13
CA LEU A 93 -10.54 -4.44 -3.29
C LEU A 93 -10.94 -3.04 -3.77
N LEU A 94 -11.76 -2.95 -4.80
CA LEU A 94 -12.15 -1.66 -5.38
C LEU A 94 -13.03 -0.85 -4.44
N VAL A 95 -13.93 -1.50 -3.69
CA VAL A 95 -14.70 -0.86 -2.62
C VAL A 95 -13.77 -0.23 -1.57
N SER A 96 -12.77 -0.98 -1.10
CA SER A 96 -11.78 -0.47 -0.13
C SER A 96 -10.93 0.66 -0.72
N ALA A 97 -10.52 0.53 -1.99
CA ALA A 97 -9.72 1.54 -2.66
C ALA A 97 -10.49 2.85 -2.89
N VAL A 98 -11.77 2.76 -3.25
CA VAL A 98 -12.68 3.91 -3.36
C VAL A 98 -12.83 4.59 -2.00
N GLU A 99 -13.07 3.83 -0.94
CA GLU A 99 -13.20 4.40 0.42
C GLU A 99 -11.91 5.13 0.82
N MET A 100 -10.75 4.51 0.57
CA MET A 100 -9.46 5.14 0.81
C MET A 100 -9.29 6.39 -0.05
N GLN A 101 -9.75 6.37 -1.31
CA GLN A 101 -9.62 7.51 -2.19
C GLN A 101 -10.38 8.74 -1.72
N GLN A 102 -11.56 8.53 -1.16
CA GLN A 102 -12.42 9.61 -0.66
C GLN A 102 -11.96 10.14 0.70
N ASN A 103 -11.40 9.27 1.55
CA ASN A 103 -11.21 9.56 2.96
C ASN A 103 -9.75 9.68 3.42
N TYR A 104 -8.77 9.30 2.58
CA TYR A 104 -7.35 9.32 2.93
C TYR A 104 -6.62 10.37 2.11
N ASN A 105 -5.62 10.99 2.73
CA ASN A 105 -4.64 11.78 2.01
C ASN A 105 -3.59 10.83 1.43
N PHE A 106 -3.49 10.80 0.10
CA PHE A 106 -2.42 10.04 -0.54
C PHE A 106 -1.09 10.76 -0.42
N TYR A 107 -0.13 10.08 0.21
CA TYR A 107 1.25 10.53 0.26
C TYR A 107 2.02 9.95 -0.92
N ILE A 108 2.61 10.84 -1.71
CA ILE A 108 3.54 10.48 -2.78
C ILE A 108 4.94 10.67 -2.21
N PRO A 109 5.75 9.60 -2.05
CA PRO A 109 7.09 9.73 -1.51
C PRO A 109 7.97 10.57 -2.44
N PRO A 110 8.88 11.39 -1.90
CA PRO A 110 9.86 12.11 -2.69
C PRO A 110 10.81 11.12 -3.38
N VAL A 111 11.29 11.47 -4.57
CA VAL A 111 12.31 10.71 -5.28
C VAL A 111 13.65 11.39 -5.06
N PHE A 112 14.57 10.70 -4.39
CA PHE A 112 15.94 11.16 -4.18
C PHE A 112 16.91 9.97 -4.11
N ASP A 113 18.18 10.23 -4.40
CA ASP A 113 19.24 9.21 -4.32
C ASP A 113 19.39 8.73 -2.87
N GLY A 114 19.39 7.41 -2.65
CA GLY A 114 19.45 6.85 -1.29
C GLY A 114 18.09 6.50 -0.69
N PHE A 115 16.96 6.76 -1.38
CA PHE A 115 15.62 6.45 -0.85
C PHE A 115 15.44 4.95 -0.57
N ASP A 116 15.93 4.09 -1.47
CA ASP A 116 15.81 2.63 -1.31
C ASP A 116 16.69 2.13 -0.15
N GLU A 117 17.90 2.67 0.00
CA GLU A 117 18.78 2.37 1.14
C GLU A 117 18.14 2.81 2.47
N LEU A 118 17.55 4.01 2.50
CA LEU A 118 16.84 4.53 3.66
C LEU A 118 15.63 3.66 4.03
N GLU A 119 14.80 3.27 3.04
CA GLU A 119 13.65 2.37 3.21
C GLU A 119 14.11 1.03 3.81
N ASN A 120 15.18 0.44 3.27
CA ASN A 120 15.75 -0.81 3.73
C ASN A 120 16.28 -0.72 5.17
N GLN A 121 17.04 0.32 5.50
CA GLN A 121 17.57 0.50 6.86
C GLN A 121 16.45 0.71 7.88
N TYR A 122 15.45 1.52 7.53
CA TYR A 122 14.25 1.71 8.33
C TYR A 122 13.55 0.39 8.63
N GLU A 123 13.30 -0.43 7.61
CA GLU A 123 12.63 -1.72 7.73
C GLU A 123 13.43 -2.71 8.60
N ILE A 124 14.75 -2.81 8.36
CA ILE A 124 15.65 -3.68 9.13
C ILE A 124 15.64 -3.30 10.60
N ASN A 125 15.78 -2.01 10.91
CA ASN A 125 15.82 -1.52 12.28
C ASN A 125 14.49 -1.75 12.98
N LEU A 126 13.36 -1.45 12.32
CA LEU A 126 12.02 -1.67 12.88
C LEU A 126 11.79 -3.15 13.21
N LYS A 127 12.10 -4.05 12.26
CA LYS A 127 11.96 -5.50 12.45
C LYS A 127 12.87 -6.03 13.55
N LYS A 128 14.12 -5.54 13.61
CA LYS A 128 15.09 -5.93 14.64
C LYS A 128 14.59 -5.54 16.04
N ILE A 129 14.14 -4.30 16.20
CA ILE A 129 13.60 -3.81 17.48
C ILE A 129 12.37 -4.62 17.88
N ALA A 130 11.38 -4.76 16.99
CA ALA A 130 10.16 -5.52 17.27
C ALA A 130 10.46 -6.98 17.66
N LYS A 131 11.42 -7.62 16.99
CA LYS A 131 11.85 -8.99 17.31
C LYS A 131 12.53 -9.07 18.67
N THR A 132 13.40 -8.13 19.00
CA THR A 132 14.08 -8.08 20.30
C THR A 132 13.09 -7.82 21.43
N SER A 133 12.22 -6.81 21.31
CA SER A 133 11.18 -6.50 22.30
C SER A 133 10.23 -7.67 22.50
N ARG A 134 9.80 -8.36 21.43
CA ARG A 134 8.97 -9.57 21.53
C ARG A 134 9.70 -10.71 22.26
N THR A 135 10.98 -10.91 21.97
CA THR A 135 11.76 -11.97 22.62
C THR A 135 11.87 -11.72 24.12
N GLU A 136 12.09 -10.46 24.53
CA GLU A 136 12.15 -10.10 25.94
C GLU A 136 10.78 -10.17 26.62
N PHE A 137 9.73 -9.71 25.94
CA PHE A 137 8.35 -9.83 26.40
C PHE A 137 7.99 -11.27 26.74
N LEU A 138 8.31 -12.23 25.86
CA LEU A 138 8.03 -13.65 26.06
C LEU A 138 8.77 -14.26 27.26
N LYS A 139 9.91 -13.69 27.68
CA LYS A 139 10.58 -14.10 28.92
C LYS A 139 9.84 -13.53 30.12
N LEU A 140 9.57 -12.22 30.12
CA LEU A 140 8.96 -11.53 31.25
C LEU A 140 7.58 -12.08 31.61
N ILE A 141 6.75 -12.43 30.62
CA ILE A 141 5.41 -12.99 30.89
C ILE A 141 5.43 -14.37 31.57
N GLN A 142 6.59 -15.02 31.70
CA GLN A 142 6.71 -16.25 32.48
C GLN A 142 6.68 -15.98 33.99
N HIS A 143 6.93 -14.74 34.42
CA HIS A 143 7.05 -14.35 35.83
C HIS A 143 6.33 -13.04 36.16
N GLU A 144 5.84 -12.30 35.18
CA GLU A 144 5.15 -11.03 35.33
C GLU A 144 3.82 -10.99 34.56
N ASN A 145 2.94 -10.07 34.95
CA ASN A 145 1.71 -9.80 34.20
C ASN A 145 2.05 -9.23 32.79
N PRO A 146 1.32 -9.65 31.73
CA PRO A 146 1.51 -9.14 30.36
C PRO A 146 1.57 -7.62 30.21
N ASP A 147 0.73 -6.85 30.91
CA ASP A 147 0.69 -5.40 30.78
C ASP A 147 1.97 -4.76 31.34
N THR A 148 2.44 -5.24 32.49
CA THR A 148 3.71 -4.79 33.09
C THR A 148 4.91 -5.16 32.20
N ALA A 149 4.92 -6.39 31.67
CA ALA A 149 5.96 -6.86 30.77
C ALA A 149 5.99 -6.03 29.48
N PHE A 150 4.83 -5.72 28.90
CA PHE A 150 4.72 -4.88 27.71
C PHE A 150 5.28 -3.48 27.94
N ASN A 151 4.86 -2.82 29.03
CA ASN A 151 5.32 -1.47 29.34
C ASN A 151 6.85 -1.44 29.49
N LYS A 152 7.44 -2.42 30.17
CA LYS A 152 8.91 -2.53 30.34
C LYS A 152 9.65 -2.67 29.01
N VAL A 153 9.16 -3.49 28.08
CA VAL A 153 9.86 -3.71 26.79
C VAL A 153 9.58 -2.63 25.76
N ALA A 154 8.57 -1.79 25.97
CA ALA A 154 8.19 -0.70 25.09
C ALA A 154 8.78 0.66 25.52
N GLU A 155 9.12 0.81 26.80
CA GLU A 155 9.68 2.04 27.36
C GLU A 155 10.96 2.48 26.63
N GLY A 156 10.98 3.72 26.12
CA GLY A 156 12.15 4.31 25.45
C GLY A 156 12.45 3.75 24.05
N VAL A 157 11.69 2.76 23.57
CA VAL A 157 11.98 2.08 22.30
C VAL A 157 11.73 2.99 21.10
N PHE A 158 10.66 3.79 21.14
CA PHE A 158 10.34 4.71 20.05
C PHE A 158 11.40 5.81 19.94
N GLU A 159 11.80 6.40 21.06
CA GLU A 159 12.84 7.42 21.12
C GLU A 159 14.16 6.87 20.56
N THR A 160 14.55 5.67 21.00
CA THR A 160 15.75 4.98 20.50
C THR A 160 15.66 4.73 18.99
N PHE A 161 14.50 4.31 18.50
CA PHE A 161 14.28 4.09 17.07
C PHE A 161 14.42 5.38 16.26
N THR A 162 13.81 6.48 16.72
CA THR A 162 13.86 7.77 16.02
C THR A 162 15.23 8.46 16.06
N GLN A 163 16.06 8.14 17.06
CA GLN A 163 17.43 8.64 17.19
C GLN A 163 18.47 7.78 16.47
N SER A 164 18.09 6.61 15.98
CA SER A 164 18.97 5.80 15.14
C SER A 164 19.18 6.56 13.83
N GLU A 165 20.42 6.90 13.50
CA GLU A 165 20.73 7.55 12.22
C GLU A 165 20.34 6.61 11.06
N PHE A 166 19.60 7.16 10.10
CA PHE A 166 19.19 6.53 8.85
C PHE A 166 19.78 7.33 7.67
#